data_AF-A0A520I2R6-F1
#
_entry.id   AF-A0A520I2R6-F1
#
_cell.length_a   1.000
_cell.length_b   1.000
_cell.length_c   1.000
_cell.angle_alpha   90.00
_cell.angle_beta   90.00
_cell.angle_gamma   90.00
#
_symmetry.space_group_name_H-M   'P 1'
#
loop_
_entity.id
_entity.type
_entity.pdbx_description
1 polymer ?
#
loop_
_entity_poly.entity_id
_entity_poly.type
_entity_poly.pdbx_seq_one_letter_code
_entity_poly.pdbx_strand_id
1 'polypeptide(L)'
;MPRPSIPDKFTRRQAAQNAAFLAALRRTGNVREAASTLGYNRSTFTKRRAAHPAFAARWDAALVIANAALNLPFRLREGSGEG
;
A
#
# COMPACT_ATOMS: atom_id res chain seq x y z
N MET A 1 -28.93 5.14 14.68
CA MET A 1 -27.86 5.86 13.95
C MET A 1 -26.52 5.51 14.59
N PRO A 2 -25.52 5.00 13.85
CA PRO A 2 -24.18 4.84 14.39
C PRO A 2 -23.49 6.20 14.45
N ARG A 3 -22.80 6.46 15.57
CA ARG A 3 -22.12 7.72 15.89
C ARG A 3 -20.77 7.78 15.14
N PRO A 4 -20.34 8.95 14.61
CA PRO A 4 -18.99 9.09 14.07
C PRO A 4 -17.99 9.10 15.23
N SER A 5 -17.40 7.94 15.52
CA SER A 5 -16.23 7.85 16.41
C SER A 5 -15.01 7.64 15.53
N ILE A 6 -14.34 8.74 15.16
CA ILE A 6 -13.15 8.70 14.32
C ILE A 6 -11.98 9.36 15.05
N PRO A 7 -11.23 8.64 15.89
CA PRO A 7 -9.81 8.90 15.97
C PRO A 7 -9.18 8.34 14.69
N ASP A 8 -9.10 9.16 13.62
CA ASP A 8 -8.52 8.80 12.31
C ASP A 8 -6.98 8.70 12.36
N LYS A 9 -6.42 8.46 13.54
CA LYS A 9 -4.98 8.40 13.75
C LYS A 9 -4.65 7.02 14.26
N PHE A 10 -4.20 6.18 13.32
CA PHE A 10 -3.30 5.09 13.65
C PHE A 10 -2.25 5.61 14.65
N THR A 11 -1.98 4.84 15.70
CA THR A 11 -0.85 5.15 16.59
C THR A 11 0.42 5.31 15.75
N ARG A 12 1.40 6.13 16.16
CA ARG A 12 2.63 6.38 15.36
C ARG A 12 3.26 5.08 14.83
N ARG A 13 3.27 4.03 15.65
CA ARG A 13 3.73 2.69 15.27
C ARG A 13 2.90 2.06 14.16
N GLN A 14 1.57 2.15 14.23
CA GLN A 14 0.67 1.67 13.17
C GLN A 14 0.79 2.51 11.89
N ALA A 15 1.01 3.82 12.00
CA ALA A 15 1.26 4.69 10.85
C ALA A 15 2.57 4.30 10.14
N ALA A 16 3.64 4.03 10.89
CA ALA A 16 4.90 3.54 10.35
C ALA A 16 4.75 2.15 9.68
N GLN A 17 4.00 1.23 10.30
CA GLN A 17 3.68 -0.06 9.69
C GLN A 17 2.89 0.09 8.39
N ASN A 18 1.89 0.99 8.37
CA ASN A 18 1.12 1.26 7.16
C ASN A 18 1.98 1.86 6.06
N ALA A 19 2.87 2.80 6.39
CA ALA A 19 3.80 3.38 5.44
C ALA A 19 4.73 2.31 4.84
N ALA A 20 5.28 1.43 5.69
CA ALA A 20 6.10 0.30 5.24
C ALA A 20 5.30 -0.67 4.35
N PHE A 21 4.05 -0.97 4.71
CA PHE A 21 3.15 -1.79 3.91
C PHE A 21 2.84 -1.17 2.55
N LEU A 22 2.52 0.12 2.50
CA LEU A 22 2.28 0.84 1.26
C LEU A 22 3.53 0.92 0.37
N ALA A 23 4.71 1.08 0.97
CA ALA A 23 5.97 1.06 0.23
C ALA A 23 6.23 -0.31 -0.40
N ALA A 24 6.03 -1.39 0.35
CA ALA A 24 6.12 -2.76 -0.17
C ALA A 24 5.07 -3.01 -1.27
N LEU A 25 3.83 -2.56 -1.07
CA LEU A 25 2.74 -2.71 -2.03
C LEU A 25 3.02 -2.00 -3.36
N ARG A 26 3.60 -0.79 -3.33
CA ARG A 26 3.99 -0.05 -4.54
C ARG A 26 5.10 -0.77 -5.32
N ARG A 27 5.96 -1.52 -4.63
CA ARG A 27 7.09 -2.23 -5.24
C ARG A 27 6.70 -3.59 -5.80
N THR A 28 5.86 -4.34 -5.09
CA THR A 28 5.49 -5.72 -5.48
C THR A 28 4.17 -5.80 -6.24
N GLY A 29 3.28 -4.80 -6.08
CA GLY A 29 1.90 -4.85 -6.59
C GLY A 29 1.02 -5.91 -5.94
N ASN A 30 1.53 -6.62 -4.93
CA ASN A 30 0.82 -7.72 -4.32
C ASN A 30 0.68 -7.53 -2.81
N VAL A 31 -0.58 -7.42 -2.39
CA VAL A 31 -1.00 -7.29 -0.99
C VAL A 31 -0.50 -8.45 -0.13
N ARG A 32 -0.50 -9.67 -0.67
CA ARG A 32 -0.08 -10.88 0.07
C ARG A 32 1.41 -10.84 0.34
N GLU A 33 2.20 -10.52 -0.68
CA GLU A 33 3.65 -10.41 -0.57
C GLU A 33 4.04 -9.25 0.35
N ALA A 34 3.44 -8.07 0.19
CA ALA A 34 3.70 -6.93 1.05
C ALA A 34 3.39 -7.21 2.53
N ALA A 35 2.32 -7.96 2.81
CA ALA A 35 1.97 -8.37 4.17
C ALA A 35 2.95 -9.42 4.72
N SER A 36 3.33 -10.39 3.88
CA SER A 36 4.30 -11.45 4.21
C SER A 36 5.69 -10.89 4.50
N THR A 37 6.18 -9.94 3.69
CA THR A 37 7.45 -9.23 3.90
C THR A 37 7.52 -8.54 5.26
N LEU A 38 6.38 -8.08 5.78
CA LEU A 38 6.31 -7.44 7.09
C LEU A 38 5.98 -8.43 8.22
N GLY A 39 5.72 -9.69 7.91
CA GLY A 39 5.33 -10.72 8.87
C GLY A 39 3.93 -10.54 9.44
N TYR A 40 3.03 -9.84 8.74
CA TYR A 40 1.67 -9.58 9.21
C TYR A 40 0.62 -10.29 8.36
N ASN A 41 -0.53 -10.56 8.99
CA ASN A 41 -1.65 -11.17 8.30
C ASN A 41 -2.45 -10.12 7.49
N ARG A 42 -2.74 -10.43 6.21
CA ARG A 42 -3.55 -9.60 5.30
C ARG A 42 -4.89 -9.19 5.91
N SER A 43 -5.51 -10.09 6.69
CA SER A 43 -6.82 -9.85 7.30
C SER A 43 -6.82 -8.63 8.22
N THR A 44 -5.72 -8.37 8.93
CA THR A 44 -5.58 -7.19 9.80
C THR A 44 -5.57 -5.89 9.00
N PHE A 45 -4.85 -5.87 7.89
CA PHE A 45 -4.80 -4.72 6.99
C PHE A 45 -6.11 -4.46 6.26
N THR A 46 -6.84 -5.53 5.91
CA THR A 46 -8.15 -5.42 5.26
C THR A 46 -9.20 -4.84 6.21
N LYS A 47 -9.20 -5.26 7.48
CA LYS A 47 -10.06 -4.67 8.53
C LYS A 47 -9.73 -3.19 8.77
N ARG A 48 -8.43 -2.84 8.82
CA ARG A 48 -7.96 -1.44 8.91
C ARG A 48 -8.40 -0.60 7.72
N ARG A 49 -8.39 -1.16 6.51
CA ARG A 49 -8.90 -0.50 5.29
C ARG A 49 -10.39 -0.21 5.37
N ALA A 50 -11.19 -1.13 5.92
CA ALA A 50 -12.63 -0.92 6.08
C ALA A 50 -12.95 0.16 7.12
N ALA A 51 -12.15 0.27 8.18
CA ALA A 51 -12.35 1.27 9.23
C ALA A 51 -11.81 2.67 8.87
N HIS A 52 -10.83 2.77 7.97
CA HIS A 52 -10.13 4.02 7.65
C HIS A 52 -10.15 4.35 6.16
N PRO A 53 -11.01 5.29 5.71
CA PRO A 53 -11.11 5.66 4.30
C PRO A 53 -9.82 6.32 3.79
N ALA A 54 -9.09 7.08 4.62
CA ALA A 54 -7.81 7.68 4.25
C ALA A 54 -6.73 6.63 3.91
N PHE A 55 -6.76 5.47 4.60
CA PHE A 55 -5.88 4.36 4.29
C PHE A 55 -6.32 3.63 3.02
N ALA A 56 -7.63 3.48 2.81
CA ALA A 56 -8.16 2.90 1.58
C ALA A 56 -7.74 3.70 0.33
N ALA A 57 -7.79 5.03 0.38
CA ALA A 57 -7.35 5.89 -0.72
C ALA A 57 -5.85 5.72 -1.04
N ARG A 58 -4.99 5.67 0.00
CA ARG A 58 -3.55 5.43 -0.18
C ARG A 58 -3.24 4.04 -0.72
N TRP A 59 -4.01 3.04 -0.32
CA TRP A 59 -3.89 1.67 -0.83
C TRP A 59 -4.21 1.61 -2.31
N ASP A 60 -5.31 2.22 -2.71
CA ASP A 60 -5.74 2.26 -4.11
C ASP A 60 -4.68 2.93 -4.98
N ALA A 61 -4.18 4.11 -4.57
CA ALA A 61 -3.08 4.79 -5.24
C ALA A 61 -1.82 3.90 -5.35
N ALA A 62 -1.49 3.13 -4.31
CA ALA A 62 -0.37 2.21 -4.33
C ALA A 62 -0.55 1.07 -5.34
N LEU A 63 -1.77 0.52 -5.46
CA LEU A 63 -2.10 -0.48 -6.47
C LEU A 63 -2.04 0.09 -7.89
N VAL A 64 -2.55 1.29 -8.10
CA VAL A 64 -2.48 1.97 -9.41
C VAL A 64 -1.03 2.16 -9.84
N ILE A 65 -0.16 2.62 -8.93
CA ILE A 65 1.28 2.79 -9.21
C ILE A 65 1.95 1.46 -9.53
N ALA A 66 1.68 0.41 -8.75
CA ALA A 66 2.27 -0.89 -8.99
C ALA A 66 1.77 -1.51 -10.31
N ASN A 67 0.48 -1.37 -10.61
CA ASN A 67 -0.09 -1.83 -11.87
C ASN A 67 0.50 -1.05 -13.06
N ALA A 68 0.70 0.26 -12.92
CA ALA A 68 1.39 1.07 -13.92
C ALA A 68 2.85 0.62 -14.12
N ALA A 69 3.56 0.27 -13.04
CA ALA A 69 4.92 -0.26 -13.12
C ALA A 69 4.99 -1.64 -13.79
N LEU A 70 4.00 -2.51 -13.55
CA LEU A 70 3.88 -3.82 -14.20
C LEU A 70 3.50 -3.71 -15.68
N ASN A 71 2.65 -2.73 -16.02
CA ASN A 71 2.20 -2.49 -17.38
C ASN A 71 3.19 -1.62 -18.19
N LEU A 72 4.22 -1.06 -17.55
CA LEU A 72 5.24 -0.29 -18.24
C LEU A 72 6.05 -1.25 -19.11
N PRO A 73 6.16 -1.02 -20.43
CA PRO A 73 7.01 -1.84 -21.27
C PRO A 73 8.45 -1.75 -20.76
N PHE A 74 9.09 -2.90 -20.56
CA PHE A 74 10.48 -3.04 -20.08
C PHE A 74 11.47 -2.08 -20.76
N ARG A 75 11.19 -1.67 -22.01
CA ARG A 75 12.01 -0.74 -22.80
C ARG A 75 12.11 0.70 -22.28
N LEU A 76 11.29 1.13 -21.32
CA LEU A 76 11.43 2.43 -20.65
C LEU A 76 12.20 2.35 -19.32
N ARG A 77 12.53 1.13 -18.85
CA ARG A 77 13.36 0.92 -17.66
C ARG A 77 14.85 1.02 -17.98
N GLU A 78 15.22 0.70 -19.22
CA GLU A 78 16.56 0.79 -19.78
C GLU A 78 16.69 2.06 -20.62
N GLY A 79 16.75 3.22 -19.96
CA GLY A 79 16.81 4.51 -20.63
C GLY A 79 17.79 5.45 -19.94
N SER A 80 19.04 5.05 -19.77
CA SER A 80 20.20 5.93 -19.51
C SER A 80 21.47 5.08 -19.45
N GLY A 81 22.21 5.00 -20.55
CA GLY A 81 23.51 4.31 -20.54
C GLY A 81 24.13 3.98 -21.89
N GLU A 82 23.77 4.66 -22.99
CA GLU A 82 24.51 4.55 -24.25
C GLU A 82 24.67 5.95 -24.87
N GLY A 83 25.93 6.40 -25.00
CA GLY A 83 26.32 7.71 -25.53
C GLY A 83 27.58 8.23 -24.86
#